data_AF-A0A3S4U0W6-F1
#
_entry.id   AF-A0A3S4U0W6-F1
#
_cell.length_a   1.000
_cell.length_b   1.000
_cell.length_c   1.000
_cell.angle_alpha   90.00
_cell.angle_beta   90.00
_cell.angle_gamma   90.00
#
_symmetry.space_group_name_H-M   'P 1'
#
loop_
_entity.id
_entity.type
_entity.pdbx_description
1 polymer ?
#
loop_
_entity_poly.entity_id
_entity_poly.type
_entity_poly.pdbx_seq_one_letter_code
_entity_poly.pdbx_strand_id
1 'polypeptide(L)'
;MILGMFAGCISAALWANNVKWRNQPYKRRIIQALIGGALAGFGARLAMGCNLASLFTGIPQFSVHAWFFTIATAIGTYFGVKFTLLPMFRIKLELKKGRQN
;
A
#
# COMPACT_ATOMS: atom_id res chain seq x y z
N MET A 1 -17.81 4.27 3.39
CA MET A 1 -16.73 4.10 2.39
C MET A 1 -15.97 2.79 2.56
N ILE A 2 -15.46 2.48 3.76
CA ILE A 2 -14.61 1.29 3.98
C ILE A 2 -15.30 -0.03 3.61
N LEU A 3 -16.54 -0.25 4.08
CA LEU A 3 -17.31 -1.45 3.72
C LEU A 3 -17.53 -1.58 2.21
N GLY A 4 -17.77 -0.45 1.53
CA GLY A 4 -17.92 -0.41 0.08
C GLY A 4 -16.62 -0.73 -0.67
N MET A 5 -15.47 -0.28 -0.17
CA MET A 5 -14.16 -0.64 -0.74
C MET A 5 -13.90 -2.15 -0.59
N PHE A 6 -14.14 -2.71 0.59
CA PHE A 6 -13.99 -4.15 0.81
C PHE A 6 -14.94 -4.97 -0.06
N ALA A 7 -16.22 -4.62 -0.09
CA ALA A 7 -17.22 -5.28 -0.94
C ALA A 7 -16.84 -5.18 -2.43
N GLY A 8 -16.43 -4.00 -2.90
CA GLY A 8 -16.02 -3.79 -4.29
C GLY A 8 -14.80 -4.63 -4.68
N CYS A 9 -13.76 -4.64 -3.85
CA CYS A 9 -12.57 -5.46 -4.10
C CYS A 9 -12.88 -6.96 -4.11
N ILE A 10 -13.74 -7.43 -3.19
CA ILE A 10 -14.16 -8.85 -3.13
C ILE A 10 -14.96 -9.23 -4.37
N SER A 11 -15.97 -8.43 -4.75
CA SER A 11 -16.78 -8.66 -5.95
C SER A 11 -15.95 -8.66 -7.22
N ALA A 12 -15.01 -7.74 -7.37
CA ALA A 12 -14.10 -7.70 -8.51
C ALA A 12 -13.15 -8.90 -8.56
N ALA A 13 -12.62 -9.33 -7.40
CA ALA A 13 -11.74 -10.49 -7.32
C ALA A 13 -12.47 -11.81 -7.67
N LEU A 14 -13.74 -11.93 -7.24
CA LEU A 14 -14.63 -13.04 -7.60
C LEU A 14 -14.95 -13.05 -9.09
N TRP A 15 -15.26 -11.89 -9.68
CA TRP A 15 -15.55 -11.79 -11.11
C TRP A 15 -14.32 -12.10 -11.97
N ALA A 16 -13.14 -11.69 -11.53
CA ALA A 16 -11.87 -12.05 -12.17
C ALA A 16 -11.44 -13.52 -11.92
N ASN A 17 -12.21 -14.30 -11.12
CA ASN A 17 -11.94 -15.69 -10.73
C ASN A 17 -10.49 -15.93 -10.25
N ASN A 18 -9.86 -14.91 -9.68
CA ASN A 18 -8.45 -14.89 -9.29
C ASN A 18 -8.28 -14.79 -7.76
N VAL A 19 -9.22 -15.39 -7.01
CA VAL A 19 -9.14 -15.45 -5.55
C VAL A 19 -8.12 -16.52 -5.15
N LYS A 20 -6.86 -16.09 -5.03
CA LYS A 20 -5.75 -16.95 -4.56
C LYS A 20 -5.38 -16.56 -3.14
N TRP A 21 -5.58 -17.48 -2.21
CA TRP A 21 -5.08 -17.35 -0.84
C TRP A 21 -3.55 -17.35 -0.84
N ARG A 22 -2.96 -16.15 -0.80
CA ARG A 22 -1.51 -15.96 -0.73
C ARG A 22 -1.06 -16.01 0.72
N ASN A 23 -0.83 -17.21 1.24
CA ASN A 23 -0.21 -17.34 2.55
C ASN A 23 1.29 -16.99 2.46
N GLN A 24 1.75 -16.16 3.38
CA GLN A 24 3.08 -15.54 3.30
C GLN A 24 4.06 -16.29 4.22
N PRO A 25 5.06 -17.00 3.69
CA PRO A 25 5.81 -18.00 4.48
C PRO A 25 6.76 -17.40 5.52
N TYR A 26 7.11 -16.11 5.43
CA TYR A 26 8.12 -15.51 6.30
C TYR A 26 7.50 -14.54 7.32
N LYS A 27 7.66 -14.88 8.62
CA LYS A 27 7.22 -14.04 9.75
C LYS A 27 7.78 -12.61 9.69
N ARG A 28 8.99 -12.42 9.16
CA ARG A 28 9.61 -11.10 8.97
C ARG A 28 8.78 -10.17 8.08
N ARG A 29 8.12 -10.70 7.03
CA ARG A 29 7.28 -9.89 6.13
C ARG A 29 5.97 -9.44 6.79
N ILE A 30 5.44 -10.25 7.71
CA ILE A 30 4.26 -9.88 8.50
C ILE A 30 4.60 -8.74 9.46
N ILE A 31 5.74 -8.83 10.15
CA ILE A 31 6.20 -7.79 11.07
C ILE A 31 6.49 -6.48 10.32
N GLN A 32 7.14 -6.54 9.15
CA GLN A 32 7.35 -5.37 8.29
C GLN A 32 6.03 -4.73 7.85
N ALA A 33 5.03 -5.53 7.45
CA ALA A 33 3.72 -5.02 7.06
C ALA A 33 2.98 -4.36 8.23
N LEU A 34 3.08 -4.93 9.43
CA LEU A 34 2.47 -4.36 10.63
C LEU A 34 3.10 -3.02 11.01
N ILE A 35 4.45 -2.96 11.06
CA ILE A 35 5.19 -1.73 11.37
C ILE A 35 4.93 -0.67 10.29
N GLY A 36 5.01 -1.05 9.01
CA GLY A 36 4.72 -0.16 7.89
C GLY A 36 3.29 0.37 7.92
N GLY A 37 2.31 -0.48 8.24
CA GLY A 37 0.91 -0.08 8.40
C GLY A 37 0.69 0.90 9.55
N ALA A 38 1.33 0.68 10.70
CA ALA A 38 1.29 1.60 11.82
C ALA A 38 1.88 2.97 11.47
N LEU A 39 3.05 2.99 10.82
CA LEU A 39 3.70 4.24 10.37
C LEU A 39 2.85 4.97 9.31
N ALA A 40 2.30 4.26 8.34
CA ALA A 40 1.42 4.84 7.32
C ALA A 40 0.14 5.44 7.93
N GLY A 41 -0.47 4.75 8.90
CA GLY A 41 -1.64 5.24 9.62
C GLY A 41 -1.34 6.50 10.45
N PHE A 42 -0.20 6.49 11.15
CA PHE A 42 0.25 7.66 11.91
C PHE A 42 0.51 8.87 10.99
N GLY A 43 1.21 8.67 9.88
CA GLY A 43 1.47 9.71 8.88
C GLY A 43 0.18 10.26 8.25
N ALA A 44 -0.78 9.39 7.91
CA ALA A 44 -2.08 9.81 7.39
C ALA A 44 -2.86 10.68 8.38
N ARG A 45 -2.74 10.40 9.69
CA ARG A 45 -3.40 11.20 10.73
C ARG A 45 -2.76 12.57 10.89
N LEU A 46 -1.43 12.65 10.88
CA LEU A 46 -0.69 13.91 10.96
C LEU A 46 -0.97 14.83 9.77
N ALA A 47 -1.03 14.26 8.56
CA ALA A 47 -1.30 15.02 7.35
C ALA A 47 -2.80 15.29 7.10
N MET A 48 -3.69 14.85 8.00
CA MET A 48 -5.15 14.90 7.85
C MET A 48 -5.64 14.44 6.45
N GLY A 49 -5.02 13.40 5.90
CA GLY A 49 -5.24 13.02 4.52
C GLY A 49 -4.79 11.60 4.22
N CYS A 50 -5.25 11.10 3.07
CA CYS A 50 -4.77 9.85 2.50
C CYS A 50 -4.42 10.06 1.02
N ASN A 51 -3.65 9.13 0.46
CA ASN A 51 -3.20 9.23 -0.93
C ASN A 51 -4.38 9.33 -1.92
N LEU A 52 -5.45 8.57 -1.67
CA LEU A 52 -6.65 8.60 -2.50
C LEU A 52 -7.36 9.95 -2.46
N ALA A 53 -7.51 10.54 -1.27
CA ALA A 53 -8.16 11.84 -1.10
C ALA A 53 -7.38 12.96 -1.81
N SER A 54 -6.05 12.97 -1.66
CA SER A 54 -5.20 13.95 -2.35
C SER A 54 -5.39 13.92 -3.87
N LEU A 55 -5.46 12.73 -4.47
CA LEU A 55 -5.61 12.55 -5.91
C LEU A 55 -7.01 12.93 -6.42
N PHE A 56 -8.08 12.44 -5.77
CA PHE A 56 -9.45 12.59 -6.28
C PHE A 56 -10.12 13.90 -5.86
N THR A 57 -9.70 14.54 -4.76
CA THR A 57 -10.33 15.77 -4.28
C THR A 57 -9.37 16.95 -4.24
N GLY A 58 -8.11 16.71 -3.86
CA GLY A 58 -7.13 17.79 -3.67
C GLY A 58 -6.62 18.43 -4.96
N ILE A 59 -6.27 17.60 -5.96
CA ILE A 59 -5.76 18.05 -7.27
C ILE A 59 -6.83 18.76 -8.12
N PRO A 60 -8.07 18.22 -8.30
CA PRO A 60 -9.08 18.90 -9.10
C PRO A 60 -9.58 20.20 -8.45
N GLN A 61 -9.50 20.32 -7.12
CA GLN A 61 -9.79 21.56 -6.40
C GLN A 61 -8.61 22.56 -6.42
N PHE A 62 -7.51 22.23 -7.11
CA PHE A 62 -6.27 23.02 -7.15
C PHE A 62 -5.75 23.45 -5.77
N SER A 63 -5.89 22.56 -4.77
CA SER A 63 -5.44 22.86 -3.42
C SER A 63 -3.92 22.74 -3.32
N VAL A 64 -3.27 23.85 -2.92
CA VAL A 64 -1.81 23.89 -2.70
C VAL A 64 -1.38 22.85 -1.65
N HIS A 65 -2.20 22.63 -0.61
CA HIS A 65 -1.91 21.64 0.42
C HIS A 65 -1.85 20.21 -0.14
N ALA A 66 -2.75 19.87 -1.07
CA ALA A 66 -2.77 18.56 -1.70
C ALA A 66 -1.58 18.34 -2.64
N TRP A 67 -1.14 19.39 -3.34
CA TRP A 67 0.07 19.35 -4.16
C TRP A 67 1.32 19.09 -3.32
N PHE A 68 1.49 19.83 -2.21
CA PHE A 68 2.60 19.60 -1.28
C PHE A 68 2.54 18.19 -0.67
N PHE A 69 1.37 17.74 -0.23
CA PHE A 69 1.19 16.38 0.31
C PHE A 69 1.55 15.31 -0.72
N THR A 70 1.15 15.49 -1.99
CA THR A 70 1.43 14.54 -3.07
C THR A 70 2.94 14.46 -3.36
N ILE A 71 3.63 15.61 -3.44
CA ILE A 71 5.08 15.66 -3.68
C ILE A 71 5.83 15.04 -2.49
N ALA A 72 5.48 15.42 -1.26
CA ALA A 72 6.09 14.87 -0.05
C ALA A 72 5.89 13.36 0.05
N THR A 73 4.68 12.86 -0.27
CA THR A 73 4.38 11.42 -0.30
C THR A 73 5.15 10.70 -1.40
N ALA A 74 5.32 11.31 -2.59
CA ALA A 74 6.10 10.73 -3.67
C ALA A 74 7.58 10.59 -3.29
N ILE A 75 8.18 11.64 -2.73
CA ILE A 75 9.57 11.63 -2.25
C ILE A 75 9.74 10.63 -1.11
N GLY A 76 8.85 10.65 -0.11
CA GLY A 76 8.90 9.72 1.02
C GLY A 76 8.76 8.27 0.58
N THR A 77 7.91 7.97 -0.40
CA THR A 77 7.77 6.62 -0.97
C THR A 77 9.03 6.20 -1.72
N TYR A 78 9.65 7.10 -2.49
CA TYR A 78 10.91 6.81 -3.19
C TYR A 78 12.03 6.41 -2.21
N PHE A 79 12.23 7.18 -1.14
CA PHE A 79 13.19 6.85 -0.09
C PHE A 79 12.81 5.58 0.68
N GLY A 80 11.52 5.40 1.00
CA GLY A 80 11.02 4.21 1.69
C GLY A 80 11.23 2.92 0.90
N VAL A 81 11.02 2.95 -0.42
CA VAL A 81 11.30 1.82 -1.33
C VAL A 81 12.81 1.57 -1.36
N LYS A 82 13.63 2.62 -1.53
CA LYS A 82 15.09 2.46 -1.56
C LYS A 82 15.64 1.88 -0.25
N PHE A 83 15.08 2.28 0.89
CA PHE A 83 15.42 1.74 2.20
C PHE A 83 14.95 0.28 2.35
N THR A 84 13.73 -0.04 1.91
CA THR A 84 13.21 -1.42 1.97
C THR A 84 13.96 -2.38 1.03
N LEU A 85 14.57 -1.84 -0.04
CA LEU A 85 15.38 -2.61 -0.99
C LEU A 85 16.77 -2.98 -0.45
N LEU A 86 17.17 -2.46 0.71
CA LEU A 86 18.44 -2.83 1.35
C LEU A 86 18.46 -4.35 1.64
N PRO A 87 19.63 -5.01 1.48
CA PRO A 87 19.77 -6.46 1.55
C PRO A 87 19.34 -7.07 2.90
N MET A 88 19.24 -6.25 3.95
CA MET A 88 18.79 -6.64 5.28
C MET A 88 17.26 -6.86 5.39
N PHE A 89 16.47 -6.15 4.58
CA PHE A 89 15.00 -6.29 4.53
C PHE A 89 14.53 -7.20 3.36
N ARG A 90 15.42 -7.47 2.40
CA ARG A 90 15.18 -8.35 1.25
C ARG A 90 15.06 -9.80 1.71
N ILE A 91 13.85 -10.24 2.00
CA ILE A 91 13.55 -11.66 2.17
C ILE A 91 13.89 -12.38 0.86
N LYS A 92 14.70 -13.45 0.91
CA LYS A 92 14.86 -14.37 -0.22
C LYS A 92 13.50 -14.94 -0.53
N LEU A 93 12.89 -14.47 -1.62
CA LEU A 93 11.69 -15.06 -2.16
C LEU A 93 12.13 -16.36 -2.84
N GLU A 94 12.04 -17.47 -2.13
CA GLU A 94 11.97 -18.78 -2.77
C GLU A 94 10.72 -18.77 -3.66
N LEU A 95 10.91 -18.53 -4.95
CA LEU A 95 9.87 -18.58 -5.95
C LEU A 95 9.39 -20.02 -6.07
N LYS A 96 8.47 -20.44 -5.21
CA LYS A 96 7.72 -21.67 -5.46
C LYS A 96 6.89 -21.41 -6.71
N LYS A 97 7.35 -21.95 -7.84
CA LYS A 97 6.72 -21.85 -9.17
C LYS A 97 5.23 -22.14 -9.03
N GLY A 98 4.44 -21.08 -9.04
CA GLY A 98 2.99 -21.16 -8.85
C GLY A 98 2.38 -21.79 -10.10
N ARG A 99 1.82 -22.98 -9.93
CA ARG A 99 0.98 -23.65 -10.93
C ARG A 99 -0.13 -22.69 -11.36
N GLN A 100 -0.10 -22.33 -12.64
CA GLN A 100 -1.20 -21.76 -13.40
C GLN A 100 -2.37 -22.75 -13.30
N ASN A 101 -3.40 -22.35 -12.56
CA ASN A 101 -4.81 -22.60 -12.85
C ASN A 101 -5.54 -21.36 -12.32
#